data_AF-A0A543BQW4-F1
#
_entry.id   AF-A0A543BQW4-F1
#
_cell.length_a   1.000
_cell.length_b   1.000
_cell.length_c   1.000
_cell.angle_alpha   90.00
_cell.angle_beta   90.00
_cell.angle_gamma   90.00
#
_symmetry.space_group_name_H-M   'P 1'
#
loop_
_entity.id
_entity.type
_entity.pdbx_description
1 polymer ?
#
loop_
_entity_poly.entity_id
_entity_poly.type
_entity_poly.pdbx_seq_one_letter_code
_entity_poly.pdbx_strand_id
1 'polypeptide(L)'
;MTITHDKVGQDEDLAREILVNARTIAPCIFSFEDDSEDQKDALAILKRVYKDIAGRGSRLVATQRIGTAAVGYSTAVTSAFQGDPGRNLRSLCGAASAAGLPVGSFPTERALARVWPETY
;
A
#
# COMPACT_ATOMS: atom_id res chain seq x y z
N MET A 1 15.15 14.10 9.79
CA MET A 1 14.15 13.97 10.86
C MET A 1 12.97 13.15 10.35
N THR A 2 13.03 11.85 10.62
CA THR A 2 12.06 10.83 10.20
C THR A 2 10.63 11.20 10.54
N ILE A 3 9.65 10.72 9.75
CA ILE A 3 8.22 10.82 10.07
C ILE A 3 7.96 10.19 11.46
N THR A 4 7.54 11.01 12.42
CA THR A 4 7.22 10.63 13.80
C THR A 4 5.70 10.67 14.04
N HIS A 5 5.25 9.99 15.10
CA HIS A 5 3.83 9.83 15.42
C HIS A 5 3.12 11.17 15.69
N ASP A 6 3.81 12.15 16.27
CA ASP A 6 3.29 13.50 16.54
C ASP A 6 2.86 14.24 15.27
N LYS A 7 3.49 13.92 14.13
CA LYS A 7 3.14 14.52 12.84
C LYS A 7 1.91 13.89 12.21
N VAL A 8 1.45 12.73 12.68
CA VAL A 8 0.34 11.97 12.11
C VAL A 8 -0.97 12.26 12.85
N GLY A 9 -0.95 12.26 14.19
CA GLY A 9 -2.17 12.39 15.00
C GLY A 9 -1.92 12.60 16.48
N GLN A 10 -3.01 12.80 17.23
CA GLN A 10 -2.98 13.06 18.69
C GLN A 10 -2.94 11.79 19.53
N ASP A 11 -3.52 10.69 19.03
CA ASP A 11 -3.47 9.36 19.65
C ASP A 11 -2.18 8.67 19.23
N GLU A 12 -1.28 8.48 20.20
CA GLU A 12 0.05 7.89 19.98
C GLU A 12 -0.05 6.44 19.51
N ASP A 13 -0.92 5.64 20.11
CA ASP A 13 -1.05 4.21 19.81
C ASP A 13 -1.59 4.01 18.38
N LEU A 14 -2.64 4.77 18.03
CA LEU A 14 -3.20 4.73 16.68
C LEU A 14 -2.20 5.25 15.63
N ALA A 15 -1.51 6.37 15.92
CA ALA A 15 -0.52 6.92 15.01
C ALA A 15 0.64 5.95 14.78
N ARG A 16 1.11 5.26 15.83
CA ARG A 16 2.15 4.24 15.72
C ARG A 16 1.69 3.02 14.91
N GLU A 17 0.47 2.55 15.12
CA GLU A 17 -0.07 1.42 14.35
C GLU A 17 -0.19 1.75 12.86
N ILE A 18 -0.63 2.97 12.52
CA ILE A 18 -0.67 3.48 11.14
C ILE A 18 0.73 3.51 10.54
N LEU A 19 1.74 3.98 11.27
CA LEU A 19 3.12 4.04 10.79
C LEU A 19 3.71 2.64 10.55
N VAL A 20 3.41 1.65 11.40
CA VAL A 20 3.83 0.26 11.21
C VAL A 20 3.22 -0.33 9.93
N ASN A 21 1.93 -0.10 9.70
CA ASN A 21 1.27 -0.54 8.47
C ASN A 21 1.83 0.17 7.23
N ALA A 22 2.04 1.49 7.32
CA ALA A 22 2.62 2.29 6.23
C ALA A 22 4.02 1.80 5.85
N ARG A 23 4.85 1.41 6.83
CA ARG A 23 6.19 0.84 6.59
C ARG A 23 6.15 -0.44 5.79
N THR A 24 5.13 -1.27 5.98
CA THR A 24 4.94 -2.51 5.22
C THR A 24 4.57 -2.23 3.76
N ILE A 25 3.84 -1.13 3.50
CA ILE A 25 3.34 -0.78 2.17
C ILE A 25 4.37 0.02 1.37
N ALA A 26 5.05 0.96 2.02
CA ALA A 26 5.86 1.99 1.40
C ALA A 26 7.04 2.36 2.33
N PRO A 27 8.10 1.53 2.42
CA PRO A 27 9.21 1.79 3.33
C PRO A 27 10.03 3.04 2.97
N CYS A 28 9.96 3.49 1.71
CA CYS A 28 10.71 4.65 1.22
C CYS A 28 10.27 5.98 1.86
N ILE A 29 9.05 6.07 2.40
CA ILE A 29 8.53 7.33 2.96
C ILE A 29 9.31 7.77 4.21
N PHE A 30 10.03 6.83 4.85
CA PHE A 30 10.89 7.08 5.99
C PHE A 30 12.30 7.55 5.61
N SER A 31 12.65 7.49 4.32
CA SER A 31 13.94 7.95 3.79
C SER A 31 13.87 9.28 3.03
N PHE A 32 12.69 9.92 2.96
CA PHE A 32 12.57 11.24 2.35
C PHE A 32 13.33 12.30 3.13
N GLU A 33 13.87 13.28 2.40
CA GLU A 33 14.51 14.45 2.99
C GLU A 33 13.52 15.29 3.80
N ASP A 34 14.04 15.98 4.81
CA ASP A 34 13.24 16.85 5.65
C ASP A 34 12.67 18.02 4.86
N ASP A 35 11.40 18.33 5.12
CA ASP A 35 10.65 19.41 4.49
C ASP A 35 10.52 19.32 2.95
N SER A 36 10.87 18.17 2.37
CA SER A 36 10.63 17.87 0.96
C SER A 36 9.13 17.77 0.66
N GLU A 37 8.75 18.08 -0.58
CA GLU A 37 7.35 17.97 -1.01
C GLU A 37 6.85 16.51 -0.91
N ASP A 38 7.72 15.54 -1.21
CA ASP A 38 7.40 14.11 -1.04
C ASP A 38 7.10 13.73 0.42
N GLN A 39 7.83 14.31 1.38
CA GLN A 39 7.56 14.12 2.80
C GLN A 39 6.21 14.73 3.20
N LYS A 40 5.88 15.92 2.69
CA LYS A 40 4.60 16.59 2.95
C LYS A 40 3.43 15.82 2.36
N ASP A 41 3.58 15.28 1.15
CA ASP A 41 2.59 14.46 0.49
C ASP A 41 2.35 13.14 1.24
N ALA A 42 3.42 12.46 1.66
CA ALA A 42 3.31 11.28 2.50
C ALA A 42 2.58 11.59 3.82
N LEU A 43 2.93 12.69 4.49
CA LEU A 43 2.25 13.13 5.71
C LEU A 43 0.78 13.47 5.48
N ALA A 44 0.42 14.09 4.35
CA ALA A 44 -0.96 14.42 4.02
C ALA A 44 -1.80 13.14 3.86
N ILE A 45 -1.27 12.12 3.19
CA ILE A 45 -1.93 10.82 3.05
C ILE A 45 -2.11 10.15 4.41
N LEU A 46 -1.06 10.11 5.23
CA LEU A 46 -1.11 9.49 6.58
C LEU A 46 -2.09 10.22 7.51
N LYS A 47 -2.12 11.56 7.48
CA LYS A 47 -3.09 12.37 8.25
C LYS A 47 -4.52 12.12 7.80
N ARG A 48 -4.75 11.95 6.50
CA ARG A 48 -6.08 11.59 5.97
C ARG A 48 -6.52 10.22 6.48
N VAL A 49 -5.63 9.22 6.43
CA VAL A 49 -5.90 7.87 6.98
C VAL A 49 -6.19 7.95 8.48
N TYR A 50 -5.37 8.68 9.24
CA TYR A 50 -5.59 8.91 10.67
C TYR A 50 -6.96 9.54 10.93
N LYS A 51 -7.32 10.61 10.21
CA LYS A 51 -8.61 11.29 10.34
C LYS A 51 -9.78 10.36 9.99
N ASP A 52 -9.63 9.54 8.96
CA ASP A 52 -10.66 8.59 8.54
C ASP A 52 -10.88 7.51 9.60
N ILE A 53 -9.81 6.98 10.22
CA ILE A 53 -9.92 5.99 11.30
C ILE A 53 -10.47 6.64 12.58
N ALA A 54 -9.90 7.78 12.98
CA ALA A 54 -10.32 8.49 14.19
C ALA A 54 -11.77 9.00 14.09
N GLY A 55 -12.17 9.50 12.92
CA GLY A 55 -13.52 10.03 12.68
C GLY A 55 -14.59 8.96 12.48
N ARG A 56 -14.24 7.79 11.94
CA ARG A 56 -15.19 6.67 11.77
C ARG A 56 -15.24 5.75 12.99
N GLY A 57 -14.28 5.84 13.90
CA GLY A 57 -14.11 4.87 14.99
C GLY A 57 -13.96 3.45 14.45
N SER A 58 -14.09 2.45 15.31
CA SER A 58 -14.05 1.00 15.01
C SER A 58 -15.05 0.47 13.95
N ARG A 59 -15.69 1.35 13.18
CA ARG A 59 -16.67 1.10 12.12
C ARG A 59 -16.05 1.22 10.73
N LEU A 60 -14.88 0.63 10.51
CA LEU A 60 -14.39 0.36 9.17
C LEU A 60 -15.27 -0.74 8.59
N VAL A 61 -16.25 -0.36 7.78
CA VAL A 61 -17.13 -1.28 7.06
C VAL A 61 -16.28 -2.11 6.09
N ALA A 62 -16.03 -3.36 6.44
CA ALA A 62 -15.35 -4.36 5.60
C ALA A 62 -16.26 -4.90 4.50
N THR A 63 -17.56 -5.04 4.78
CA THR A 63 -18.55 -5.53 3.82
C THR A 63 -19.84 -4.76 4.00
N GLN A 64 -20.54 -4.41 2.92
CA GLN A 64 -21.85 -3.76 2.97
C GLN A 64 -22.79 -4.48 2.00
N ARG A 65 -23.97 -4.90 2.47
CA ARG A 65 -24.98 -5.58 1.67
C ARG A 65 -26.33 -4.87 1.85
N ILE A 66 -27.20 -4.88 0.84
CA ILE A 66 -28.55 -4.29 0.87
C ILE A 66 -29.55 -5.38 0.43
N GLY A 67 -30.61 -5.64 1.21
CA GLY A 67 -31.47 -6.83 1.17
C GLY A 67 -31.32 -7.69 2.43
N THR A 68 -30.77 -8.91 2.30
CA THR A 68 -30.05 -9.67 3.35
C THR A 68 -28.80 -8.89 3.81
N ALA A 69 -29.05 -7.68 4.28
CA ALA A 69 -28.14 -6.56 4.37
C ALA A 69 -27.28 -6.66 5.63
N ALA A 70 -26.12 -7.29 5.52
CA ALA A 70 -25.11 -7.28 6.56
C ALA A 70 -24.04 -6.24 6.24
N VAL A 71 -23.64 -5.52 7.28
CA VAL A 71 -22.47 -4.67 7.25
C VAL A 71 -21.42 -5.33 8.16
N GLY A 72 -20.44 -6.00 7.56
CA GLY A 72 -19.31 -6.56 8.32
C GLY A 72 -18.30 -5.47 8.57
N TYR A 73 -17.79 -5.35 9.79
CA TYR A 73 -16.76 -4.36 10.14
C TYR A 73 -15.42 -5.08 10.33
N SER A 74 -14.33 -4.54 9.77
CA SER A 74 -12.98 -5.01 10.07
C SER A 74 -12.35 -4.05 11.07
N THR A 75 -11.98 -4.54 12.24
CA THR A 75 -11.25 -3.76 13.26
C THR A 75 -9.79 -3.47 12.88
N ALA A 76 -9.34 -3.89 11.69
CA ALA A 76 -7.95 -3.81 11.28
C ALA A 76 -7.63 -2.46 10.64
N VAL A 77 -6.67 -1.72 11.19
CA VAL A 77 -6.09 -0.50 10.59
C VAL A 77 -5.63 -0.75 9.15
N THR A 78 -5.23 -1.98 8.82
CA THR A 78 -4.89 -2.40 7.46
C THR A 78 -5.99 -2.17 6.44
N SER A 79 -7.28 -2.21 6.82
CA SER A 79 -8.38 -1.93 5.88
C SER A 79 -8.45 -0.45 5.48
N ALA A 80 -7.96 0.47 6.32
CA ALA A 80 -7.90 1.89 5.98
C ALA A 80 -6.87 2.20 4.88
N PHE A 81 -5.92 1.30 4.64
CA PHE A 81 -4.96 1.37 3.55
C PHE A 81 -5.44 0.66 2.27
N GLN A 82 -6.60 -0.01 2.30
CA GLN A 82 -7.18 -0.61 1.10
C GLN A 82 -7.75 0.51 0.20
N GLY A 83 -7.47 0.41 -1.11
CA GLY A 83 -7.87 1.43 -2.09
C GLY A 83 -6.81 2.51 -2.32
N ASP A 84 -7.27 3.76 -2.41
CA ASP A 84 -6.44 4.90 -2.83
C ASP A 84 -5.28 5.23 -1.89
N PRO A 85 -5.42 5.22 -0.54
CA PRO A 85 -4.32 5.59 0.35
C PRO A 85 -3.09 4.68 0.17
N GLY A 86 -3.30 3.36 0.07
CA GLY A 86 -2.22 2.41 -0.18
C GLY A 86 -1.62 2.54 -1.58
N ARG A 87 -2.41 2.86 -2.60
CA ARG A 87 -1.89 3.11 -3.97
C ARG A 87 -1.04 4.38 -4.02
N ASN A 88 -1.50 5.46 -3.38
CA ASN A 88 -0.80 6.73 -3.34
C ASN A 88 0.53 6.63 -2.57
N LEU A 89 0.56 5.92 -1.43
CA LEU A 89 1.82 5.68 -0.72
C LEU A 89 2.80 4.85 -1.56
N ARG A 90 2.31 3.83 -2.28
CA ARG A 90 3.16 3.06 -3.19
C ARG A 90 3.65 3.88 -4.37
N SER A 91 2.86 4.81 -4.91
CA SER A 91 3.30 5.64 -6.05
C SER A 91 4.44 6.58 -5.66
N LEU A 92 4.44 7.10 -4.43
CA LEU A 92 5.57 7.87 -3.90
C LEU A 92 6.86 7.05 -3.87
N CYS A 93 6.78 5.73 -3.58
CA CYS A 93 7.93 4.84 -3.69
C CYS A 93 8.23 4.35 -5.12
N GLY A 94 7.21 4.23 -5.96
CA GLY A 94 7.33 3.78 -7.35
C GLY A 94 8.07 4.78 -8.23
N ALA A 95 7.97 6.08 -7.93
CA ALA A 95 8.80 7.11 -8.56
C ALA A 95 10.31 6.84 -8.33
N ALA A 96 10.69 6.22 -7.22
CA ALA A 96 12.08 5.88 -6.90
C ALA A 96 12.56 4.55 -7.51
N SER A 97 11.67 3.67 -8.01
CA SER A 97 12.03 2.32 -8.50
C SER A 97 12.04 2.15 -10.03
N ALA A 98 11.83 3.20 -10.82
CA ALA A 98 11.93 3.10 -12.27
C ALA A 98 13.38 3.17 -12.78
N ALA A 99 14.25 2.30 -12.26
CA ALA A 99 15.57 2.01 -12.83
C ALA A 99 15.60 0.57 -13.36
N GLY A 100 14.68 0.26 -14.28
CA GLY A 100 14.65 -1.05 -14.94
C GLY A 100 13.30 -1.36 -15.57
N LEU A 101 13.27 -1.54 -16.89
CA LEU A 101 12.14 -2.12 -17.59
C LEU A 101 11.97 -3.59 -17.15
N PRO A 102 10.76 -4.16 -17.16
CA PRO A 102 10.57 -5.58 -16.87
C PRO A 102 11.37 -6.41 -17.89
N VAL A 103 12.43 -7.06 -17.42
CA VAL A 103 13.20 -8.01 -18.22
C VAL A 103 12.42 -9.31 -18.25
N GLY A 104 11.74 -9.56 -19.37
CA GLY A 104 11.14 -10.86 -19.63
C GLY A 104 12.25 -11.92 -19.76
N SER A 105 12.22 -12.93 -18.91
CA SER A 105 13.09 -14.11 -19.05
C SER A 105 12.41 -15.09 -20.00
N PHE A 106 12.88 -15.15 -21.24
CA PHE A 106 12.50 -16.22 -22.17
C PHE A 106 13.48 -17.38 -21.99
N PRO A 107 13.00 -18.62 -21.75
CA PRO A 107 13.85 -19.79 -21.74
C PRO A 107 14.58 -19.93 -23.08
N THR A 108 15.92 -19.91 -23.05
CA THR A 108 16.79 -20.09 -24.23
C THR A 108 16.85 -21.55 -24.69
N GLU A 109 16.50 -22.49 -23.82
CA GLU A 109 16.46 -23.92 -24.14
C GLU A 109 15.11 -24.30 -24.74
N ARG A 110 15.07 -24.35 -26.07
CA ARG A 110 13.94 -24.93 -26.81
C ARG A 110 14.09 -26.44 -26.82
N ALA A 111 13.35 -27.16 -25.98
CA ALA A 111 13.07 -28.58 -26.23
C ALA A 111 12.01 -28.70 -27.35
N LEU A 112 12.33 -28.24 -28.57
CA LEU A 112 11.55 -28.63 -29.75
C LEU A 112 11.97 -30.05 -30.15
N ALA A 113 11.49 -31.05 -29.42
CA ALA A 113 11.39 -32.38 -29.98
C ALA A 113 10.39 -32.30 -31.15
N ARG A 114 10.77 -32.75 -32.35
CA ARG A 114 9.84 -32.92 -33.47
C ARG A 114 8.74 -33.89 -33.01
N VAL A 115 7.53 -33.39 -32.83
CA VAL A 115 6.35 -34.18 -32.44
C VAL A 115 5.84 -35.06 -33.60
N TRP A 116 6.35 -34.89 -34.83
CA TRP A 116 5.94 -35.71 -35.96
C TRP A 116 7.03 -36.69 -36.41
N PRO A 117 6.80 -38.01 -36.28
CA PRO A 117 7.53 -38.99 -37.05
C PRO A 117 6.96 -38.99 -38.48
N GLU A 118 7.79 -38.63 -39.47
CA GLU A 118 7.50 -38.97 -40.86
C GLU A 118 7.72 -40.48 -41.01
N THR A 119 6.65 -41.24 -41.27
CA THR A 119 6.75 -42.63 -41.68
C THR A 119 6.50 -42.76 -43.18
N TYR A 120 7.57 -43.21 -43.84
CA TYR A 120 7.73 -43.78 -45.19
C TYR A 120 7.59 -42.86 -46.40
#